data_AF-W2PAL9-F1
#
_entry.id   AF-W2PAL9-F1
#
_cell.length_a   1.000
_cell.length_b   1.000
_cell.length_c   1.000
_cell.angle_alpha   90.00
_cell.angle_beta   90.00
_cell.angle_gamma   90.00
#
_symmetry.space_group_name_H-M   'P 1'
#
loop_
_entity.id
_entity.type
_entity.pdbx_description
1 polymer ?
#
loop_
_entity_poly.entity_id
_entity_poly.type
_entity_poly.pdbx_seq_one_letter_code
_entity_poly.pdbx_strand_id
1 'polypeptide(L)'
;MGDADSAQWHALDESFGRDGSPKKFLMCYFYVTRKSYEKTRSFDTNVAAMIMRDLHELHFSRSYSKFQERKAEVLGKWEGYTQLRKFVSYFRSVCLNARVWRWQCYHT
;
A
#
# COMPACT_ATOMS: atom_id res chain seq x y z
N MET A 1 0.75 -9.49 -10.81
CA MET A 1 1.07 -8.88 -9.51
C MET A 1 2.54 -8.52 -9.53
N GLY A 2 2.93 -7.29 -9.16
CA GLY A 2 4.32 -6.83 -9.29
C GLY A 2 4.73 -5.82 -8.21
N ASP A 3 5.97 -5.39 -8.25
CA ASP A 3 6.51 -4.36 -7.37
C ASP A 3 5.97 -2.97 -7.76
N ALA A 4 6.02 -2.02 -6.85
CA ALA A 4 5.61 -0.62 -7.10
C ALA A 4 6.60 0.16 -7.97
N ASP A 5 7.24 -0.50 -8.94
CA ASP A 5 8.29 0.11 -9.76
C ASP A 5 7.73 0.68 -11.07
N SER A 6 8.16 1.89 -11.40
CA SER A 6 7.71 2.61 -12.59
C SER A 6 8.04 1.83 -13.86
N ALA A 7 9.18 1.14 -13.93
CA ALA A 7 9.54 0.37 -15.11
C ALA A 7 8.60 -0.81 -15.34
N GLN A 8 8.15 -1.48 -14.28
CA GLN A 8 7.15 -2.55 -14.38
C GLN A 8 5.78 -2.03 -14.83
N TRP A 9 5.38 -0.84 -14.35
CA TRP A 9 4.17 -0.18 -14.85
C TRP A 9 4.30 0.16 -16.34
N HIS A 10 5.41 0.78 -16.75
CA HIS A 10 5.65 1.20 -18.13
C HIS A 10 5.68 0.01 -19.08
N ALA A 11 6.38 -1.06 -18.73
CA ALA A 11 6.43 -2.29 -19.53
C ALA A 11 5.03 -2.91 -19.72
N LEU A 12 4.20 -2.94 -18.67
CA LEU A 12 2.83 -3.42 -18.77
C LEU A 12 1.92 -2.49 -19.57
N ASP A 13 2.13 -1.19 -19.47
CA ASP A 13 1.39 -0.20 -20.24
C ASP A 13 1.74 -0.31 -21.73
N GLU A 14 3.02 -0.37 -22.09
CA GLU A 14 3.49 -0.55 -23.46
C GLU A 14 3.01 -1.87 -24.08
N SER A 15 3.12 -2.97 -23.33
CA SER A 15 2.85 -4.31 -23.86
C SER A 15 1.37 -4.59 -24.08
N PHE A 16 0.52 -4.03 -23.22
CA PHE A 16 -0.91 -4.37 -23.22
C PHE A 16 -1.82 -3.15 -23.43
N GLY A 17 -1.31 -1.91 -23.41
CA GLY A 17 -2.13 -0.68 -23.33
C GLY A 17 -2.70 -0.23 -24.65
N ARG A 18 -2.25 -0.85 -25.75
CA ARG A 18 -2.70 -0.55 -27.11
C ARG A 18 -4.13 -1.02 -27.40
N ASP A 19 -4.70 -1.93 -26.63
CA ASP A 19 -6.04 -2.48 -26.89
C ASP A 19 -7.19 -1.70 -26.25
N GLY A 20 -6.89 -0.63 -25.49
CA GLY A 20 -7.88 0.23 -24.83
C GLY A 20 -8.61 -0.44 -23.66
N SER A 21 -8.25 -1.68 -23.29
CA SER A 21 -8.86 -2.37 -22.16
C SER A 21 -8.38 -1.80 -20.82
N PRO A 22 -9.29 -1.60 -19.83
CA PRO A 22 -8.91 -1.05 -18.53
C PRO A 22 -8.08 -2.07 -17.75
N LYS A 23 -6.76 -1.91 -17.77
CA LYS A 23 -5.83 -2.76 -17.01
C LYS A 23 -5.78 -2.40 -15.53
N LYS A 24 -5.93 -3.41 -14.69
CA LYS A 24 -5.75 -3.31 -13.24
C LYS A 24 -4.38 -3.84 -12.86
N PHE A 25 -3.42 -2.93 -12.66
CA PHE A 25 -2.16 -3.31 -12.02
C PHE A 25 -2.43 -3.61 -10.53
N LEU A 26 -2.02 -4.80 -10.09
CA LEU A 26 -2.04 -5.21 -8.69
C LEU A 26 -0.63 -5.16 -8.11
N MET A 27 -0.40 -4.29 -7.13
CA MET A 27 0.83 -4.26 -6.36
C MET A 27 0.88 -5.47 -5.44
N CYS A 28 2.05 -6.10 -5.37
CA CYS A 28 2.28 -7.23 -4.50
C CYS A 28 2.16 -6.83 -3.03
N TYR A 29 1.29 -7.50 -2.28
CA TYR A 29 1.16 -7.25 -0.84
C TYR A 29 2.48 -7.53 -0.10
N PHE A 30 3.23 -8.57 -0.51
CA PHE A 30 4.56 -8.84 0.05
C PHE A 30 5.54 -7.69 -0.17
N TYR A 31 5.45 -7.00 -1.32
CA TYR A 31 6.24 -5.79 -1.55
C TYR A 31 5.85 -4.68 -0.55
N VAL A 32 4.55 -4.43 -0.36
CA VAL A 32 4.04 -3.43 0.59
C VAL A 32 4.52 -3.71 2.02
N THR A 33 4.39 -4.95 2.49
CA THR A 33 4.77 -5.34 3.84
C THR A 33 6.28 -5.30 4.04
N ARG A 34 7.07 -5.83 3.10
CA ARG A 34 8.54 -5.78 3.16
C ARG A 34 9.05 -4.34 3.19
N LYS A 35 8.57 -3.48 2.28
CA LYS A 35 9.02 -2.08 2.23
C LYS A 35 8.57 -1.27 3.43
N SER A 36 7.40 -1.57 3.99
CA SER A 36 6.96 -0.96 5.23
C SER A 36 7.84 -1.40 6.40
N TYR A 37 8.11 -2.70 6.52
CA TYR A 37 8.99 -3.26 7.54
C TYR A 37 10.40 -2.64 7.49
N GLU A 38 11.01 -2.54 6.30
CA GLU A 38 12.32 -1.89 6.11
C GLU A 38 12.34 -0.46 6.67
N LYS A 39 11.24 0.28 6.52
CA LYS A 39 11.12 1.67 6.97
C LYS A 39 10.73 1.83 8.44
N THR A 40 10.20 0.79 9.05
CA THR A 40 9.81 0.79 10.47
C THR A 40 10.82 0.08 11.37
N ARG A 41 11.87 -0.55 10.80
CA ARG A 41 12.90 -1.28 11.54
C ARG A 41 13.60 -0.45 12.62
N SER A 42 13.71 0.86 12.44
CA SER A 42 14.33 1.76 13.41
C SER A 42 13.38 2.25 14.51
N PHE A 43 12.10 1.90 14.44
CA PHE A 43 11.13 2.25 15.47
C PHE A 43 11.09 1.22 16.59
N ASP A 44 10.48 1.61 17.71
CA ASP A 44 10.15 0.67 18.79
C ASP A 44 9.35 -0.53 18.24
N THR A 45 9.62 -1.70 18.79
CA THR A 45 8.99 -2.96 18.36
C THR A 45 7.46 -2.89 18.39
N ASN A 46 6.86 -2.19 19.35
CA ASN A 46 5.42 -2.05 19.44
C ASN A 46 4.86 -1.19 18.29
N VAL A 47 5.59 -0.14 17.91
CA VAL A 47 5.22 0.73 16.79
C VAL A 47 5.34 -0.02 15.46
N ALA A 48 6.43 -0.76 15.26
CA ALA A 48 6.59 -1.60 14.08
C ALA A 48 5.50 -2.68 13.99
N ALA A 49 5.22 -3.38 15.09
CA ALA A 49 4.16 -4.39 15.15
C ALA A 49 2.76 -3.80 14.89
N MET A 50 2.46 -2.61 15.43
CA MET A 50 1.23 -1.87 15.13
C MET A 50 1.08 -1.65 13.63
N ILE A 51 2.12 -1.10 12.97
CA ILE A 51 2.07 -0.83 11.54
C ILE A 51 1.84 -2.10 10.73
N MET A 52 2.54 -3.19 11.06
CA MET A 52 2.38 -4.46 10.33
C MET A 52 0.98 -5.06 10.50
N ARG A 53 0.39 -4.99 11.70
CA ARG A 53 -1.00 -5.41 11.94
C ARG A 53 -1.98 -4.56 11.14
N ASP A 54 -1.80 -3.25 11.15
CA ASP A 54 -2.68 -2.33 10.43
C ASP A 54 -2.62 -2.56 8.91
N LEU A 55 -1.42 -2.83 8.36
CA LEU A 55 -1.26 -3.21 6.94
C LEU A 55 -1.99 -4.51 6.60
N HIS A 56 -1.95 -5.49 7.49
CA HIS A 56 -2.67 -6.75 7.33
C HIS A 56 -4.19 -6.51 7.30
N GLU A 57 -4.72 -5.70 8.21
CA GLU A 57 -6.16 -5.36 8.22
C GLU A 57 -6.60 -4.59 6.96
N LEU A 58 -5.75 -3.68 6.47
CA LEU A 58 -6.00 -2.97 5.22
C LEU A 58 -5.98 -3.93 4.02
N HIS A 59 -5.06 -4.89 3.99
CA HIS A 59 -4.98 -5.91 2.94
C HIS A 59 -6.26 -6.76 2.89
N PHE A 60 -6.70 -7.25 4.05
CA PHE A 60 -7.86 -8.14 4.19
C PHE A 60 -9.21 -7.40 4.29
N SER A 61 -9.27 -6.12 3.90
CA SER A 61 -10.53 -5.41 3.79
C SER A 61 -11.47 -6.11 2.81
N ARG A 62 -12.76 -6.26 3.17
CA ARG A 62 -13.74 -7.03 2.38
C ARG A 62 -14.32 -6.28 1.18
N SER A 63 -14.16 -4.95 1.15
CA SER A 63 -14.69 -4.09 0.11
C SER A 63 -13.91 -2.78 0.06
N TYR A 64 -14.10 -2.03 -1.03
CA TYR A 64 -13.58 -0.68 -1.14
C TYR A 64 -14.06 0.24 -0.02
N SER A 65 -15.35 0.17 0.34
CA SER A 65 -15.91 1.00 1.43
C SER A 65 -15.24 0.70 2.77
N LYS A 66 -15.09 -0.58 3.12
CA LYS A 66 -14.40 -1.00 4.35
C LYS A 66 -12.92 -0.65 4.35
N PHE A 67 -12.28 -0.72 3.19
CA PHE A 67 -10.91 -0.25 3.05
C PHE A 67 -10.79 1.26 3.30
N GLN A 68 -11.67 2.09 2.74
CA GLN A 68 -11.60 3.55 2.95
C GLN A 68 -11.82 3.93 4.42
N GLU A 69 -12.79 3.29 5.09
CA GLU A 69 -13.04 3.44 6.53
C GLU A 69 -11.79 3.10 7.33
N ARG A 70 -11.25 1.88 7.16
CA ARG A 70 -10.06 1.43 7.89
C ARG A 70 -8.82 2.24 7.58
N LYS A 71 -8.66 2.68 6.32
CA LYS A 71 -7.55 3.54 5.89
C LYS A 71 -7.59 4.88 6.61
N ALA A 72 -8.76 5.49 6.77
CA ALA A 72 -8.90 6.75 7.50
C ALA A 72 -8.51 6.57 8.98
N GLU A 73 -9.00 5.50 9.64
CA GLU A 73 -8.65 5.17 11.02
C GLU A 73 -7.15 4.94 11.21
N VAL A 74 -6.53 4.13 10.34
CA VAL A 74 -5.11 3.79 10.41
C VAL A 74 -4.24 5.02 10.18
N LEU A 75 -4.56 5.85 9.17
CA LEU A 75 -3.80 7.06 8.91
C LEU A 75 -3.94 8.08 10.04
N GLY A 76 -5.14 8.29 10.57
CA GLY A 76 -5.36 9.17 11.71
C GLY A 76 -4.58 8.71 12.95
N LYS A 77 -4.58 7.40 13.22
CA LYS A 77 -3.76 6.81 14.28
C LYS A 77 -2.28 7.06 14.06
N TRP A 78 -1.74 6.79 12.88
CA TRP A 78 -0.31 6.97 12.59
C TRP A 78 0.11 8.44 12.63
N GLU A 79 -0.74 9.36 12.19
CA GLU A 79 -0.49 10.81 12.23
C GLU A 79 -0.40 11.34 13.67
N GLY A 80 -1.01 10.67 14.64
CA GLY A 80 -0.84 10.95 16.06
C GLY A 80 0.58 10.68 16.60
N TYR A 81 1.40 9.90 15.89
CA TYR A 81 2.78 9.61 16.27
C TYR A 81 3.74 10.51 15.48
N THR A 82 4.40 11.42 16.19
CA THR A 82 5.34 12.37 15.56
C THR A 82 6.48 11.65 14.83
N GLN A 83 6.95 10.50 15.34
CA GLN A 83 7.98 9.69 14.68
C GLN A 83 7.54 9.05 13.36
N LEU A 84 6.22 8.91 13.12
CA LEU A 84 5.67 8.27 11.93
C LEU A 84 5.44 9.23 10.76
N ARG A 85 5.62 10.54 10.92
CA ARG A 85 5.36 11.53 9.85
C ARG A 85 6.03 11.18 8.52
N LYS A 86 7.30 10.81 8.54
CA LYS A 86 8.05 10.39 7.33
C LYS A 86 7.48 9.09 6.73
N PHE A 87 7.09 8.15 7.59
CA PHE A 87 6.49 6.89 7.16
C PHE A 87 5.12 7.10 6.52
N VAL A 88 4.24 7.91 7.14
CA VAL A 88 2.92 8.26 6.60
C VAL A 88 3.05 8.94 5.24
N SER A 89 3.98 9.88 5.10
CA SER A 89 4.25 10.54 3.81
C SER A 89 4.69 9.54 2.73
N TYR A 90 5.56 8.59 3.08
CA TYR A 90 5.97 7.52 2.17
C TYR A 90 4.80 6.60 1.80
N PHE A 91 4.02 6.16 2.79
CA PHE A 91 2.93 5.23 2.57
C PHE A 91 1.86 5.82 1.65
N ARG A 92 1.54 7.11 1.83
CA ARG A 92 0.64 7.84 0.94
C ARG A 92 1.16 7.92 -0.50
N SER A 93 2.45 8.20 -0.70
CA SER A 93 3.02 8.42 -2.03
C SER A 93 3.28 7.13 -2.81
N VAL A 94 3.58 6.03 -2.12
CA VAL A 94 3.97 4.76 -2.75
C VAL A 94 2.88 3.71 -2.65
N CYS A 95 2.39 3.41 -1.44
CA CYS A 95 1.43 2.32 -1.22
C CYS A 95 -0.02 2.72 -1.54
N LEU A 96 -0.33 4.01 -1.55
CA LEU A 96 -1.67 4.55 -1.84
C LEU A 96 -1.71 5.39 -3.14
N ASN A 97 -0.68 5.28 -3.98
CA ASN A 97 -0.61 6.02 -5.24
C ASN A 97 -1.75 5.61 -6.20
N ALA A 98 -2.32 6.58 -6.92
CA ALA A 98 -3.38 6.36 -7.91
C ALA A 98 -3.10 5.23 -8.92
N ARG A 99 -1.84 4.96 -9.25
CA ARG A 99 -1.44 3.93 -10.23
C ARG A 99 -1.36 2.52 -9.64
N VAL A 100 -0.91 2.39 -8.39
CA VAL A 100 -0.46 1.10 -7.83
C VAL A 100 -1.05 0.79 -6.44
N TRP A 101 -2.05 1.53 -5.98
CA TRP A 101 -2.70 1.33 -4.68
C TRP A 101 -3.42 -0.02 -4.48
N ARG A 102 -3.62 -0.79 -5.55
CA ARG A 102 -4.36 -2.06 -5.51
C ARG A 102 -3.47 -3.17 -4.99
N TRP A 103 -3.48 -3.37 -3.69
CA TRP A 103 -2.82 -4.49 -3.03
C TRP A 103 -3.74 -5.18 -2.03
N GLN A 104 -5.03 -4.83 -1.98
CA GLN A 104 -6.03 -5.42 -1.09
C GLN A 104 -6.69 -6.65 -1.72
N CYS A 105 -7.11 -7.62 -0.89
CA CYS A 105 -7.71 -8.89 -1.34
C CYS A 105 -8.99 -8.69 -2.17
N TYR A 106 -9.79 -7.66 -1.94
CA TYR A 106 -11.03 -7.46 -2.70
C TYR A 106 -10.80 -7.05 -4.18
N HIS A 107 -9.55 -6.86 -4.61
CA HIS A 107 -9.19 -6.65 -6.01
C HIS A 107 -8.89 -7.94 -6.78
N THR A 108 -8.71 -9.05 -6.07
CA THR A 108 -8.53 -10.41 -6.61
C THR A 108 -9.82 -11.19 -6.44
#